data_AF-A0A842YIC4-F1
#
_entry.id   AF-A0A842YIC4-F1
#
_cell.length_a   1.000
_cell.length_b   1.000
_cell.length_c   1.000
_cell.angle_alpha   90.00
_cell.angle_beta   90.00
_cell.angle_gamma   90.00
#
_symmetry.space_group_name_H-M   'P 1'
#
loop_
_entity.id
_entity.type
_entity.pdbx_description
1 polymer ?
#
loop_
_entity_poly.entity_id
_entity_poly.type
_entity_poly.pdbx_seq_one_letter_code
_entity_poly.pdbx_strand_id
1 'polypeptide(L)'
;MEEGGLLTHLAGWGCEVVDNREAKLTAEEEKSYGARYRLGLANNHLADIVAHQIKGDVLSIGLMANCNGLMGMLAGHQRSGDTRKPLRVGLVWIDAHGDFNTPETSLSGMMGGMPVAISTGQCLHHIRRTSGLEPPLPIKYVTMAGVRDT
;
A
#
# COMPACT_ATOMS: atom_id res chain seq x y z
N MET A 1 -14.38 10.19 3.32
CA MET A 1 -14.17 9.35 4.52
C MET A 1 -13.66 10.20 5.68
N GLU A 2 -12.61 10.99 5.47
CA GLU A 2 -12.09 11.94 6.46
C GLU A 2 -13.16 12.90 7.01
N GLU A 3 -13.79 13.68 6.13
CA GLU A 3 -14.91 14.58 6.46
C GLU A 3 -16.21 13.82 6.81
N GLY A 4 -16.23 12.50 6.58
CA GLY A 4 -17.38 11.63 6.84
C GLY A 4 -17.49 11.15 8.29
N GLY A 5 -16.82 11.82 9.23
CA GLY A 5 -16.87 11.54 10.67
C GLY A 5 -15.70 10.72 11.23
N LEU A 6 -14.73 10.30 10.40
CA LEU A 6 -13.56 9.54 10.88
C LEU A 6 -12.79 10.34 11.95
N LEU A 7 -12.52 11.62 11.70
CA LEU A 7 -11.79 12.48 12.64
C LEU A 7 -12.55 12.62 13.96
N THR A 8 -13.88 12.75 13.91
CA THR A 8 -14.73 12.83 15.10
C THR A 8 -14.68 11.52 15.90
N HIS A 9 -14.71 10.37 15.24
CA HIS A 9 -14.60 9.08 15.91
C HIS A 9 -13.22 8.88 16.57
N LEU A 10 -12.14 9.23 15.86
CA LEU A 10 -10.78 9.19 16.40
C LEU A 10 -10.66 10.05 17.66
N ALA A 11 -11.16 11.29 17.61
CA ALA A 11 -11.18 12.18 18.78
C ALA A 11 -12.02 11.59 19.93
N GLY A 12 -13.18 11.00 19.62
CA GLY A 12 -14.04 10.32 20.59
C GLY A 12 -13.41 9.08 21.24
N TRP A 13 -12.44 8.45 20.57
CA TRP A 13 -11.62 7.36 21.12
C TRP A 13 -10.37 7.85 21.85
N GLY A 14 -10.18 9.17 21.96
CA GLY A 14 -9.00 9.77 22.62
C GLY A 14 -7.74 9.76 21.75
N CYS A 15 -7.88 9.57 20.43
CA CYS A 15 -6.76 9.65 19.49
C CYS A 15 -6.52 11.12 19.07
N GLU A 16 -5.25 11.50 18.97
CA GLU A 16 -4.82 12.77 18.39
C GLU A 16 -4.35 12.54 16.95
N VAL A 17 -4.81 13.38 16.02
CA VAL A 17 -4.33 13.38 14.63
C VAL A 17 -3.16 14.37 14.53
N VAL A 18 -1.96 13.83 14.52
CA VAL A 18 -0.71 14.61 14.58
C VAL A 18 -0.10 14.94 13.21
N ASP A 19 -0.46 14.19 12.17
CA ASP A 19 0.01 14.39 10.81
C ASP A 19 -1.09 13.97 9.81
N ASN A 20 -1.27 14.76 8.74
CA ASN A 20 -2.21 14.49 7.67
C ASN A 20 -1.60 14.90 6.33
N ARG A 21 -1.28 13.90 5.50
CA ARG A 21 -0.53 14.10 4.26
C ARG A 21 -1.14 13.30 3.12
N GLU A 22 -1.13 13.93 1.96
CA GLU A 22 -1.55 13.32 0.71
C GLU A 22 -0.30 12.97 -0.12
N ALA A 23 -0.23 11.73 -0.60
CA ALA A 23 0.79 11.32 -1.56
C ALA A 23 0.46 11.91 -2.94
N LYS A 24 1.36 12.75 -3.47
CA LYS A 24 1.20 13.40 -4.78
C LYS A 24 2.39 13.12 -5.66
N LEU A 25 2.12 12.93 -6.95
CA LEU A 25 3.18 12.97 -7.95
C LEU A 25 3.73 14.38 -8.06
N THR A 26 5.03 14.47 -8.30
CA THR A 26 5.64 15.73 -8.72
C THR A 26 5.16 16.10 -10.13
N ALA A 27 5.29 17.39 -10.49
CA ALA A 27 4.91 17.87 -11.81
C ALA A 27 5.65 17.17 -12.97
N GLU A 28 6.84 16.63 -12.71
CA GLU A 28 7.59 15.86 -13.71
C GLU A 28 7.11 14.41 -13.78
N GLU A 29 6.83 13.79 -12.64
CA GLU A 29 6.28 12.42 -12.60
C GLU A 29 4.90 12.33 -13.23
N GLU A 30 4.07 13.38 -13.14
CA GLU A 30 2.79 13.44 -13.84
C GLU A 30 2.91 13.32 -15.37
N LYS A 31 4.04 13.77 -15.93
CA LYS A 31 4.32 13.64 -17.37
C LYS A 31 4.78 12.24 -17.76
N SER A 32 5.05 11.36 -16.79
CA SER A 32 5.57 10.03 -17.06
C SER A 32 4.54 9.17 -17.78
N TYR A 33 5.00 8.45 -18.80
CA TYR A 33 4.14 7.58 -19.60
C TYR A 33 3.63 6.37 -18.78
N GLY A 34 2.33 6.09 -18.90
CA GLY A 34 1.68 4.91 -18.33
C GLY A 34 1.15 5.10 -16.91
N ALA A 35 -0.14 4.87 -16.71
CA ALA A 35 -0.81 5.00 -15.41
C ALA A 35 -0.23 4.05 -14.35
N ARG A 36 0.23 2.86 -14.76
CA ARG A 36 0.83 1.85 -13.87
C ARG A 36 2.16 2.31 -13.26
N TYR A 37 2.97 3.02 -14.05
CA TYR A 37 4.25 3.55 -13.58
C TYR A 37 4.03 4.73 -12.63
N ARG A 38 3.14 5.65 -13.00
CA ARG A 38 2.70 6.76 -12.13
C ARG A 38 2.11 6.27 -10.82
N LEU A 39 1.30 5.20 -10.83
CA LEU A 39 0.83 4.53 -9.61
C LEU A 39 1.97 4.01 -8.73
N GLY A 40 3.01 3.43 -9.33
CA GLY A 40 4.20 3.02 -8.61
C GLY A 40 4.89 4.19 -7.93
N LEU A 41 5.08 5.31 -8.64
CA LEU A 41 5.69 6.52 -8.08
C LEU A 41 4.86 7.12 -6.94
N ALA A 42 3.54 7.18 -7.11
CA ALA A 42 2.63 7.65 -6.05
C ALA A 42 2.69 6.76 -4.81
N ASN A 43 2.77 5.43 -4.98
CA ASN A 43 3.00 4.50 -3.88
C ASN A 43 4.36 4.70 -3.22
N ASN A 44 5.40 5.07 -3.98
CA ASN A 44 6.71 5.36 -3.42
C ASN A 44 6.67 6.60 -2.52
N HIS A 45 5.95 7.65 -2.92
CA HIS A 45 5.72 8.83 -2.09
C HIS A 45 4.88 8.49 -0.84
N LEU A 46 3.86 7.64 -0.99
CA LEU A 46 3.09 7.12 0.16
C LEU A 46 3.99 6.35 1.11
N ALA A 47 4.91 5.53 0.60
CA ALA A 47 5.87 4.78 1.42
C ALA A 47 6.77 5.70 2.26
N ASP A 48 7.22 6.83 1.70
CA ASP A 48 8.02 7.79 2.45
C ASP A 48 7.22 8.49 3.56
N ILE A 49 5.95 8.82 3.30
CA ILE A 49 5.03 9.37 4.31
C ILE A 49 4.84 8.36 5.45
N VAL A 50 4.49 7.12 5.13
CA VAL A 50 4.23 6.06 6.11
C VAL A 50 5.50 5.75 6.91
N ALA A 51 6.67 5.65 6.25
CA ALA A 51 7.92 5.41 6.94
C ALA A 51 8.29 6.54 7.92
N HIS A 52 8.03 7.80 7.53
CA HIS A 52 8.25 8.95 8.39
C HIS A 52 7.34 8.92 9.62
N GLN A 53 6.05 8.65 9.44
CA GLN A 53 5.07 8.58 10.52
C GLN A 53 5.41 7.45 11.51
N ILE A 54 5.70 6.24 11.02
CA ILE A 54 6.05 5.12 11.90
C ILE A 54 7.33 5.41 12.69
N LYS A 55 8.33 6.06 12.09
CA LYS A 55 9.56 6.48 12.79
C LYS A 55 9.33 7.56 13.84
N GLY A 56 8.23 8.29 13.74
CA GLY A 56 7.77 9.25 14.75
C GLY A 56 6.84 8.62 15.80
N ASP A 57 6.79 7.29 15.90
CA ASP A 57 5.86 6.53 16.77
C ASP A 57 4.37 6.85 16.51
N VAL A 58 4.03 7.18 15.26
CA VAL A 58 2.64 7.44 14.85
C VAL A 58 2.05 6.21 14.15
N LEU A 59 0.83 5.84 14.54
CA LEU A 59 0.04 4.85 13.82
C LEU A 59 -0.48 5.45 12.50
N SER A 60 0.05 5.00 11.37
CA SER A 60 -0.41 5.42 10.04
C SER A 60 -1.75 4.79 9.65
N ILE A 61 -2.71 5.62 9.25
CA ILE A 61 -3.97 5.19 8.63
C ILE A 61 -4.01 5.70 7.19
N GLY A 62 -3.98 4.78 6.23
CA GLY A 62 -4.04 5.11 4.80
C GLY A 62 -5.48 5.16 4.28
N LEU A 63 -5.93 6.33 3.81
CA LEU A 63 -7.16 6.45 3.03
C LEU A 63 -6.83 6.38 1.55
N MET A 64 -7.10 5.23 0.93
CA MET A 64 -6.65 4.93 -0.43
C MET A 64 -7.84 4.85 -1.38
N ALA A 65 -7.66 5.31 -2.61
CA ALA A 65 -8.70 5.26 -3.63
C ALA A 65 -9.04 3.82 -4.10
N ASN A 66 -8.09 2.88 -3.96
CA ASN A 66 -8.27 1.47 -4.25
C ASN A 66 -7.18 0.61 -3.58
N CYS A 67 -7.30 -0.70 -3.70
CA CYS A 67 -6.43 -1.71 -3.10
C CYS A 67 -4.96 -1.64 -3.56
N ASN A 68 -4.64 -0.98 -4.69
CA ASN A 68 -3.26 -0.88 -5.16
C ASN A 68 -2.38 0.01 -4.26
N GLY A 69 -2.98 0.86 -3.41
CA GLY A 69 -2.26 1.63 -2.39
C GLY A 69 -1.57 0.75 -1.34
N LEU A 70 -1.94 -0.53 -1.25
CA LEU A 70 -1.30 -1.54 -0.42
C LEU A 70 0.23 -1.52 -0.56
N MET A 71 0.74 -1.38 -1.79
CA MET A 71 2.18 -1.42 -2.05
C MET A 71 2.93 -0.30 -1.32
N GLY A 72 2.39 0.92 -1.31
CA GLY A 72 2.97 2.07 -0.61
C GLY A 72 2.94 1.89 0.90
N MET A 73 1.84 1.38 1.46
CA MET A 73 1.74 1.06 2.89
C MET A 73 2.80 0.03 3.30
N LEU A 74 2.90 -1.08 2.57
CA LEU A 74 3.87 -2.15 2.86
C LEU A 74 5.32 -1.66 2.71
N ALA A 75 5.61 -0.88 1.66
CA ALA A 75 6.94 -0.31 1.44
C ALA A 75 7.33 0.65 2.57
N GLY A 76 6.39 1.47 3.05
CA GLY A 76 6.62 2.37 4.18
C GLY A 76 6.95 1.62 5.47
N HIS A 77 6.18 0.57 5.79
CA HIS A 77 6.48 -0.33 6.91
C HIS A 77 7.84 -1.02 6.77
N GLN A 78 8.23 -1.44 5.57
CA GLN A 78 9.56 -2.03 5.36
C GLN A 78 10.70 -1.01 5.61
N ARG A 79 10.50 0.25 5.24
CA ARG A 79 11.48 1.35 5.40
C ARG A 79 11.56 1.95 6.79
N SER A 80 10.57 1.66 7.65
CA SER A 80 10.48 2.32 8.96
C SER A 80 11.46 1.79 9.99
N GLY A 81 12.25 0.75 9.68
CA GLY A 81 13.27 0.22 10.59
C GLY A 81 14.47 1.13 10.79
N ASP A 82 15.15 0.96 11.93
CA ASP A 82 16.35 1.72 12.31
C ASP A 82 17.62 1.30 11.56
N THR A 83 17.57 0.16 10.86
CA THR A 83 18.71 -0.38 10.12
C THR A 83 18.48 -0.25 8.62
N ARG A 84 19.56 -0.45 7.85
CA ARG A 84 19.47 -0.56 6.38
C ARG A 84 18.71 -1.81 5.92
N LYS A 85 18.43 -2.78 6.80
CA LYS A 85 17.66 -3.98 6.45
C LYS A 85 16.16 -3.66 6.53
N PRO A 86 15.38 -4.00 5.49
CA PRO A 86 13.94 -3.85 5.52
C PRO A 86 13.31 -4.59 6.70
N LEU A 87 12.35 -3.96 7.37
CA LEU A 87 11.58 -4.62 8.43
C LEU A 87 10.78 -5.78 7.86
N ARG A 88 10.58 -6.81 8.69
CA ARG A 88 9.65 -7.88 8.38
C ARG A 88 8.23 -7.37 8.62
N VAL A 89 7.41 -7.39 7.58
CA VAL A 89 6.01 -6.94 7.60
C VAL A 89 5.11 -8.14 7.35
N GLY A 90 4.04 -8.26 8.14
CA GLY A 90 2.94 -9.20 7.90
C GLY A 90 1.73 -8.47 7.31
N LEU A 91 0.92 -9.19 6.55
CA LEU A 91 -0.30 -8.66 5.93
C LEU A 91 -1.51 -9.46 6.41
N VAL A 92 -2.46 -8.77 7.03
CA VAL A 92 -3.82 -9.27 7.22
C VAL A 92 -4.69 -8.60 6.17
N TRP A 93 -5.13 -9.37 5.18
CA TRP A 93 -5.93 -8.89 4.06
C TRP A 93 -7.41 -9.20 4.31
N ILE A 94 -8.20 -8.17 4.58
CA ILE A 94 -9.63 -8.29 4.86
C ILE A 94 -10.41 -7.71 3.68
N ASP A 95 -10.83 -8.58 2.77
CA ASP A 95 -11.52 -8.19 1.55
C ASP A 95 -12.44 -9.33 1.09
N ALA A 96 -13.46 -9.01 0.29
CA ALA A 96 -14.24 -10.02 -0.42
C ALA A 96 -13.39 -10.78 -1.46
N HIS A 97 -12.39 -10.11 -2.03
CA HIS A 97 -11.51 -10.65 -3.06
C HIS A 97 -10.13 -11.03 -2.51
N GLY A 98 -9.54 -12.08 -3.07
CA GLY A 98 -8.17 -12.47 -2.71
C GLY A 98 -7.09 -11.52 -3.24
N ASP A 99 -7.40 -10.72 -4.26
CA ASP A 99 -6.48 -9.79 -4.92
C ASP A 99 -5.14 -10.42 -5.33
N PHE A 100 -5.21 -11.71 -5.66
CA PHE A 100 -4.06 -12.58 -5.94
C PHE A 100 -3.97 -13.02 -7.40
N ASN A 101 -4.69 -12.36 -8.32
CA ASN A 101 -4.55 -12.63 -9.74
C ASN A 101 -3.20 -12.17 -10.27
N THR A 102 -2.71 -12.85 -11.31
CA THR A 102 -1.61 -12.39 -12.17
C THR A 102 -2.17 -11.97 -13.54
N PRO A 103 -1.38 -11.31 -14.41
CA PRO A 103 -1.79 -11.05 -15.78
C PRO A 103 -2.26 -12.30 -16.53
N GLU A 104 -1.72 -13.47 -16.19
CA GLU A 104 -2.03 -14.76 -16.82
C GLU A 104 -3.34 -15.37 -16.28
N THR A 105 -3.75 -15.05 -15.05
CA THR A 105 -4.97 -15.61 -14.43
C THR A 105 -6.16 -14.66 -14.48
N SER A 106 -5.93 -13.36 -14.62
CA SER A 106 -7.00 -12.36 -14.62
C SER A 106 -7.87 -12.44 -15.87
N LEU A 107 -9.17 -12.63 -15.70
CA LEU A 107 -10.15 -12.61 -16.80
C LEU A 107 -10.41 -11.19 -17.35
N SER A 108 -10.21 -10.16 -16.53
CA SER A 108 -10.45 -8.76 -16.91
C SER A 108 -9.18 -8.02 -17.33
N GLY A 109 -8.00 -8.53 -16.97
CA GLY A 109 -6.73 -7.83 -17.11
C GLY A 109 -6.59 -6.59 -16.21
N MET A 110 -7.57 -6.32 -15.33
CA MET A 110 -7.54 -5.19 -14.43
C MET A 110 -6.57 -5.44 -13.28
N MET A 111 -5.71 -4.45 -13.01
CA MET A 111 -4.74 -4.53 -11.91
C MET A 111 -5.40 -4.58 -10.54
N GLY A 112 -6.66 -4.10 -10.41
CA GLY A 112 -7.37 -4.06 -9.14
C GLY A 112 -7.46 -5.40 -8.42
N GLY A 113 -7.45 -6.53 -9.13
CA GLY A 113 -7.45 -7.87 -8.54
C GLY A 113 -6.07 -8.51 -8.35
N MET A 114 -4.99 -7.73 -8.49
CA MET A 114 -3.59 -8.16 -8.40
C MET A 114 -2.76 -7.56 -7.23
N PRO A 115 -3.22 -6.60 -6.38
CA PRO A 115 -2.33 -5.95 -5.39
C PRO A 115 -1.56 -6.90 -4.48
N VAL A 116 -2.19 -7.99 -4.01
CA VAL A 116 -1.55 -8.95 -3.10
C VAL A 116 -0.55 -9.83 -3.87
N ALA A 117 -0.88 -10.26 -5.10
CA ALA A 117 0.06 -10.96 -5.97
C ALA A 117 1.28 -10.10 -6.33
N ILE A 118 1.09 -8.82 -6.63
CA ILE A 118 2.19 -7.87 -6.89
C ILE A 118 3.05 -7.74 -5.63
N SER A 119 2.43 -7.54 -4.45
CA SER A 119 3.13 -7.31 -3.19
C SER A 119 3.93 -8.51 -2.70
N THR A 120 3.47 -9.72 -3.02
CA THR A 120 4.15 -10.99 -2.73
C THR A 120 5.10 -11.45 -3.85
N GLY A 121 5.33 -10.58 -4.85
CA GLY A 121 6.32 -10.82 -5.90
C GLY A 121 5.93 -11.90 -6.90
N GLN A 122 4.64 -12.11 -7.15
CA GLN A 122 4.16 -13.10 -8.12
C GLN A 122 4.02 -12.53 -9.54
N CYS A 123 3.80 -11.22 -9.67
CA CYS A 123 3.65 -10.57 -10.97
C CYS A 123 4.09 -9.10 -10.94
N LEU A 124 4.08 -8.46 -12.11
CA LEU A 124 4.28 -7.01 -12.32
C LEU A 124 5.39 -6.39 -11.45
N HIS A 125 6.55 -7.06 -11.36
CA HIS A 125 7.64 -6.69 -10.44
C HIS A 125 8.19 -5.27 -10.66
N HIS A 126 8.03 -4.71 -11.86
CA HIS A 126 8.40 -3.33 -12.13
C HIS A 126 7.57 -2.36 -11.29
N ILE A 127 6.26 -2.58 -11.14
CA ILE A 127 5.36 -1.73 -10.34
C ILE A 127 5.68 -1.87 -8.86
N ARG A 128 5.87 -3.11 -8.38
CA ARG A 128 6.30 -3.40 -7.01
C ARG A 128 7.58 -2.62 -6.66
N ARG A 129 8.59 -2.69 -7.54
CA ARG A 129 9.87 -2.02 -7.34
C ARG A 129 9.80 -0.50 -7.50
N THR A 130 8.98 0.02 -8.42
CA THR A 130 8.74 1.47 -8.52
C THR A 130 8.04 2.02 -7.28
N SER A 131 7.13 1.24 -6.68
CA SER A 131 6.55 1.53 -5.34
C SER A 131 7.57 1.43 -4.20
N GLY A 132 8.77 0.92 -4.52
CA GLY A 132 9.87 0.63 -3.62
C GLY A 132 9.51 -0.33 -2.48
N LEU A 133 8.67 -1.32 -2.80
CA LEU A 133 8.40 -2.50 -1.98
C LEU A 133 9.45 -3.58 -2.33
N GLU A 134 10.56 -3.61 -1.61
CA GLU A 134 11.66 -4.55 -1.80
C GLU A 134 12.31 -4.87 -0.45
N PRO A 135 12.31 -6.13 0.04
CA PRO A 135 11.92 -7.37 -0.63
C PRO A 135 10.39 -7.54 -0.86
N PRO A 136 9.95 -8.50 -1.71
CA PRO A 136 8.54 -8.86 -1.74
C PRO A 136 8.14 -9.50 -0.41
N LEU A 137 6.86 -9.43 -0.05
CA LEU A 137 6.37 -10.14 1.14
C LEU A 137 6.42 -11.65 0.90
N PRO A 138 7.00 -12.44 1.82
CA PRO A 138 6.83 -13.88 1.80
C PRO A 138 5.34 -14.23 1.93
N ILE A 139 4.81 -15.09 1.05
CA ILE A 139 3.39 -15.49 1.06
C ILE A 139 2.96 -16.01 2.43
N LYS A 140 3.84 -16.72 3.15
CA LYS A 140 3.59 -17.23 4.51
C LYS A 140 3.32 -16.15 5.56
N TYR A 141 3.53 -14.87 5.25
CA TYR A 141 3.21 -13.73 6.13
C TYR A 141 1.90 -13.04 5.74
N VAL A 142 1.15 -13.61 4.78
CA VAL A 142 -0.16 -13.11 4.37
C VAL A 142 -1.23 -14.02 4.97
N THR A 143 -2.18 -13.42 5.67
CA THR A 143 -3.41 -14.06 6.13
C THR A 143 -4.60 -13.34 5.53
N MET A 144 -5.52 -14.07 4.92
CA MET A 144 -6.73 -13.52 4.29
C MET A 144 -7.96 -13.81 5.13
N ALA A 145 -8.89 -12.87 5.20
CA ALA A 145 -10.16 -13.02 5.90
C ALA A 145 -11.30 -12.37 5.11
N GLY A 146 -12.47 -13.00 5.11
CA GLY A 146 -13.67 -12.49 4.43
C GLY A 146 -13.76 -12.80 2.93
N VAL A 147 -12.75 -13.50 2.38
CA VAL A 147 -12.69 -13.89 0.96
C VAL A 147 -13.88 -14.78 0.60
N ARG A 148 -14.59 -14.39 -0.46
CA ARG A 148 -15.80 -15.07 -0.96
C ARG A 148 -16.07 -14.84 -2.45
N ASP A 149 -15.24 -14.06 -3.13
CA ASP A 149 -15.30 -13.80 -4.57
C ASP A 149 -13.87 -13.88 -5.15
N THR A 150 -13.54 -14.98 -5.83
CA THR A 150 -12.18 -15.32 -6.27
C THR A 150 -12.12 -15.68 -7.73
#